data_AF-A0A937EU98-F1
#
_entry.id   AF-A0A937EU98-F1
#
_cell.length_a   1.000
_cell.length_b   1.000
_cell.length_c   1.000
_cell.angle_alpha   90.00
_cell.angle_beta   90.00
_cell.angle_gamma   90.00
#
_symmetry.space_group_name_H-M   'P 1'
#
loop_
_entity.id
_entity.type
_entity.pdbx_description
1 polymer ?
#
loop_
_entity_poly.entity_id
_entity_poly.type
_entity_poly.pdbx_seq_one_letter_code
_entity_poly.pdbx_strand_id
1 'polypeptide(L)'
;MTHTPYLSVVATARNDNHGGNMLRRMQIFVNGLIEQSRRYQLDTELLIVEWNPLPDRPRLSEALTFPVEGSPCVVRIIEVPPELHQQLRYAQSLPLFQMLAKNVGIRRAQGEFILATNIDLLFSDELFSFLAAQQLRPGKSYRIDRHDAASDVPLEAPITDQLNYCGQHLLRICHKDGIEEFLQEPEVTSVVEVVESITVESVTMLSPELPPAKWYESIPESAVPRLAKIRQIYKQLLPTPVRNAILKTLPKDFTEWLIDRGLLTKQLPPPPEPEPAAIVEPELLIEEIPVPLWQYPKLHTNACGDFTLMSKADWLAIRGYPEWEIFSMHLDSVLLYIAHYAGIEEELLSEPMRVYHIEHASGWTPQAERDQSLNQRLAKLQIPQLSMEQFDAIVRLMEQTGKPLIINNQDWGMAKENLPEQSFSMPSLVN
;
A
#
# COMPACT_ATOMS: atom_id res chain seq x y z
N MET A 1 -34.41 -4.39 4.21
CA MET A 1 -33.44 -3.40 3.71
C MET A 1 -32.08 -3.97 4.03
N THR A 2 -31.21 -4.18 3.04
CA THR A 2 -29.85 -4.66 3.29
C THR A 2 -29.08 -3.56 4.02
N HIS A 3 -28.67 -3.82 5.26
CA HIS A 3 -27.90 -2.90 6.07
C HIS A 3 -26.52 -2.67 5.42
N THR A 4 -26.12 -1.42 5.20
CA THR A 4 -24.80 -1.08 4.66
C THR A 4 -23.82 -0.92 5.83
N PRO A 5 -22.72 -1.69 5.92
CA PRO A 5 -21.75 -1.51 6.99
C PRO A 5 -21.07 -0.15 6.87
N TYR A 6 -20.62 0.41 7.99
CA TYR A 6 -19.85 1.66 7.95
C TYR A 6 -18.47 1.42 7.33
N LEU A 7 -17.82 0.33 7.73
CA LEU A 7 -16.44 0.01 7.34
C LEU A 7 -16.33 -1.39 6.73
N SER A 8 -15.78 -1.48 5.53
CA SER A 8 -15.25 -2.74 4.98
C SER A 8 -13.74 -2.81 5.19
N VAL A 9 -13.26 -3.83 5.89
CA VAL A 9 -11.85 -4.18 6.00
C VAL A 9 -11.51 -5.25 4.97
N VAL A 10 -10.68 -4.91 3.99
CA VAL A 10 -10.29 -5.78 2.88
C VAL A 10 -8.87 -6.28 3.11
N ALA A 11 -8.71 -7.60 3.15
CA ALA A 11 -7.43 -8.27 3.25
C ALA A 11 -7.33 -9.42 2.24
N THR A 12 -6.12 -9.87 1.94
CA THR A 12 -5.88 -10.90 0.92
C THR A 12 -4.91 -11.93 1.45
N ALA A 13 -5.14 -13.19 1.12
CA ALA A 13 -4.31 -14.28 1.59
C ALA A 13 -4.26 -15.43 0.58
N ARG A 14 -3.22 -16.25 0.70
CA ARG A 14 -3.14 -17.58 0.12
C ARG A 14 -2.70 -18.51 1.24
N ASN A 15 -3.39 -19.63 1.47
CA ASN A 15 -3.04 -20.56 2.55
C ASN A 15 -1.75 -21.37 2.24
N ASP A 16 -0.61 -20.69 2.15
CA ASP A 16 0.71 -21.23 1.80
C ASP A 16 1.75 -21.08 2.93
N ASN A 17 1.32 -20.61 4.10
CA ASN A 17 2.14 -20.33 5.28
C ASN A 17 3.19 -19.21 5.07
N HIS A 18 2.87 -18.21 4.24
CA HIS A 18 3.71 -17.02 4.05
C HIS A 18 4.14 -16.37 5.38
N GLY A 19 5.44 -16.06 5.53
CA GLY A 19 5.97 -15.49 6.77
C GLY A 19 6.14 -16.47 7.92
N GLY A 20 5.76 -17.75 7.76
CA GLY A 20 5.71 -18.78 8.81
C GLY A 20 4.60 -18.51 9.83
N ASN A 21 3.97 -19.52 10.44
CA ASN A 21 2.83 -19.33 11.37
C ASN A 21 1.69 -18.44 10.83
N MET A 22 1.45 -18.44 9.52
CA MET A 22 0.52 -17.52 8.86
C MET A 22 -0.91 -17.63 9.41
N LEU A 23 -1.44 -18.85 9.53
CA LEU A 23 -2.79 -19.08 10.05
C LEU A 23 -2.94 -18.56 11.49
N ARG A 24 -1.88 -18.66 12.31
CA ARG A 24 -1.88 -18.12 13.67
C ARG A 24 -2.02 -16.60 13.66
N ARG A 25 -1.18 -15.90 12.87
CA ARG A 25 -1.27 -14.43 12.77
C ARG A 25 -2.62 -13.98 12.20
N MET A 26 -3.09 -14.67 11.17
CA MET A 26 -4.37 -14.40 10.55
C MET A 26 -5.54 -14.64 11.50
N GLN A 27 -5.49 -15.67 12.35
CA GLN A 27 -6.50 -15.88 13.37
C GLN A 27 -6.47 -14.78 14.45
N ILE A 28 -5.30 -14.26 14.82
CA ILE A 28 -5.19 -13.09 15.72
C ILE A 28 -5.86 -11.86 15.09
N PHE A 29 -5.54 -11.56 13.82
CA PHE A 29 -6.15 -10.45 13.09
C PHE A 29 -7.69 -10.59 13.00
N VAL A 30 -8.18 -11.77 12.62
CA VAL A 30 -9.63 -12.05 12.52
C VAL A 30 -10.32 -11.91 13.88
N ASN A 31 -9.76 -12.51 14.94
CA ASN A 31 -10.30 -12.42 16.29
C ASN A 31 -10.32 -10.97 16.78
N GLY A 32 -9.21 -10.25 16.62
CA GLY A 32 -9.08 -8.87 17.04
C GLY A 32 -10.08 -7.95 16.34
N LEU A 33 -10.23 -8.07 15.02
CA LEU A 33 -11.18 -7.26 14.27
C LEU A 33 -12.63 -7.53 14.69
N ILE A 34 -13.02 -8.80 14.83
CA ILE A 34 -14.39 -9.19 15.21
C ILE A 34 -14.69 -8.73 16.65
N GLU A 35 -13.74 -8.89 17.57
CA GLU A 35 -13.86 -8.46 18.96
C GLU A 35 -13.92 -6.94 19.09
N GLN A 36 -13.06 -6.19 18.38
CA GLN A 36 -13.15 -4.74 18.39
C GLN A 36 -14.48 -4.24 17.80
N SER A 37 -14.96 -4.86 16.72
CA SER A 37 -16.29 -4.54 16.17
C SER A 37 -17.41 -4.78 17.18
N ARG A 38 -17.31 -5.85 17.99
CA ARG A 38 -18.23 -6.15 19.10
C ARG A 38 -18.13 -5.11 20.22
N ARG A 39 -16.94 -4.80 20.72
CA ARG A 39 -16.72 -3.87 21.84
C ARG A 39 -17.22 -2.46 21.54
N TYR A 40 -17.01 -2.01 20.30
CA TYR A 40 -17.34 -0.66 19.87
C TYR A 40 -18.67 -0.55 19.11
N GLN A 41 -19.39 -1.67 18.94
CA GLN A 41 -20.66 -1.74 18.20
C GLN A 41 -20.56 -1.07 16.81
N LEU A 42 -19.44 -1.30 16.14
CA LEU A 42 -19.17 -0.75 14.82
C LEU A 42 -19.59 -1.75 13.75
N ASP A 43 -20.52 -1.35 12.87
CA ASP A 43 -20.94 -2.19 11.75
C ASP A 43 -19.81 -2.36 10.73
N THR A 44 -19.20 -3.55 10.74
CA THR A 44 -18.05 -3.88 9.90
C THR A 44 -18.33 -5.04 8.96
N GLU A 45 -17.65 -5.01 7.82
CA GLU A 45 -17.49 -6.15 6.92
C GLU A 45 -16.00 -6.50 6.88
N LEU A 46 -15.62 -7.73 7.25
CA LEU A 46 -14.30 -8.28 6.93
C LEU A 46 -14.40 -9.05 5.62
N LEU A 47 -13.73 -8.55 4.57
CA LEU A 47 -13.67 -9.20 3.27
C LEU A 47 -12.28 -9.77 3.01
N ILE A 48 -12.17 -11.09 3.06
CA ILE A 48 -10.93 -11.82 2.77
C ILE A 48 -10.98 -12.33 1.33
N VAL A 49 -10.00 -11.96 0.52
CA VAL A 49 -9.81 -12.57 -0.81
C VAL A 49 -8.80 -13.71 -0.68
N GLU A 50 -9.28 -14.94 -0.75
CA GLU A 50 -8.44 -16.13 -0.85
C GLU A 50 -7.99 -16.30 -2.31
N TRP A 51 -6.71 -16.11 -2.56
CA TRP A 51 -6.16 -16.05 -3.90
C TRP A 51 -5.36 -17.29 -4.27
N ASN A 52 -5.71 -17.90 -5.40
CA ASN A 52 -5.03 -19.09 -5.95
C ASN A 52 -4.83 -20.17 -4.88
N PRO A 53 -5.93 -20.68 -4.27
CA PRO A 53 -5.83 -21.62 -3.17
C PRO A 53 -5.17 -22.93 -3.62
N LEU A 54 -4.39 -23.53 -2.72
CA LEU A 54 -3.69 -24.78 -2.98
C LEU A 54 -4.65 -25.98 -2.89
N PRO A 55 -4.58 -26.96 -3.80
CA PRO A 55 -5.49 -28.10 -3.81
C PRO A 55 -5.28 -29.06 -2.63
N ASP A 56 -4.10 -29.08 -2.03
CA ASP A 56 -3.70 -29.93 -0.91
C ASP A 56 -3.84 -29.23 0.47
N ARG A 57 -4.41 -28.02 0.50
CA ARG A 57 -4.64 -27.24 1.71
C ARG A 57 -6.13 -26.99 1.90
N PRO A 58 -6.61 -26.97 3.16
CA PRO A 58 -7.97 -26.53 3.43
C PRO A 58 -8.14 -25.07 2.98
N ARG A 59 -9.35 -24.72 2.58
CA ARG A 59 -9.71 -23.32 2.28
C ARG A 59 -9.60 -22.48 3.55
N LEU A 60 -9.42 -21.17 3.42
CA LEU A 60 -9.35 -20.28 4.58
C LEU A 60 -10.65 -20.27 5.38
N SER A 61 -11.79 -20.51 4.71
CA SER A 61 -13.09 -20.71 5.36
C SER A 61 -13.14 -21.94 6.28
N GLU A 62 -12.31 -22.94 6.02
CA GLU A 62 -12.24 -24.19 6.79
C GLU A 62 -11.09 -24.15 7.81
N ALA A 63 -10.02 -23.42 7.50
CA ALA A 63 -8.80 -23.35 8.31
C ALA A 63 -8.87 -22.32 9.44
N LEU A 64 -9.79 -21.35 9.36
CA LEU A 64 -9.97 -20.30 10.35
C LEU A 64 -11.31 -20.45 11.06
N THR A 65 -11.37 -19.86 12.25
CA THR A 65 -12.61 -19.71 13.01
C THR A 65 -13.08 -18.25 12.96
N PHE A 66 -14.39 -18.06 12.92
CA PHE A 66 -15.02 -16.74 12.84
C PHE A 66 -15.99 -16.56 14.01
N PRO A 67 -15.52 -16.08 15.17
CA PRO A 67 -16.34 -15.93 16.37
C PRO A 67 -17.26 -14.70 16.24
N VAL A 68 -18.17 -14.71 15.27
CA VAL A 68 -19.08 -13.58 14.96
C VAL A 68 -20.21 -13.42 15.97
N GLU A 69 -20.32 -14.31 16.98
CA GLU A 69 -21.42 -14.29 17.94
C GLU A 69 -21.49 -12.98 18.73
N GLY A 70 -22.62 -12.27 18.66
CA GLY A 70 -22.81 -10.96 19.31
C GLY A 70 -22.00 -9.81 18.72
N SER A 71 -21.31 -10.00 17.59
CA SER A 71 -20.61 -8.95 16.86
C SER A 71 -21.46 -8.45 15.69
N PRO A 72 -21.50 -7.14 15.40
CA PRO A 72 -22.07 -6.61 14.16
C PRO A 72 -21.21 -6.92 12.91
N CYS A 73 -20.01 -7.50 13.11
CA CYS A 73 -19.11 -7.85 12.01
C CYS A 73 -19.66 -9.00 11.15
N VAL A 74 -19.72 -8.78 9.83
CA VAL A 74 -19.94 -9.83 8.84
C VAL A 74 -18.62 -10.19 8.18
N VAL A 75 -18.28 -11.48 8.15
CA VAL A 75 -17.11 -11.96 7.42
C VAL A 75 -17.53 -12.54 6.07
N ARG A 76 -16.87 -12.12 5.00
CA ARG A 76 -17.04 -12.65 3.66
C ARG A 76 -15.69 -13.13 3.14
N ILE A 77 -15.69 -14.30 2.51
CA ILE A 77 -14.50 -14.86 1.87
C ILE A 77 -14.79 -15.04 0.40
N ILE A 78 -13.97 -14.43 -0.45
CA ILE A 78 -14.06 -14.53 -1.91
C ILE A 78 -12.87 -15.32 -2.41
N GLU A 79 -13.14 -16.38 -3.18
CA GLU A 79 -12.09 -17.19 -3.78
C GLU A 79 -11.76 -16.71 -5.19
N VAL A 80 -10.49 -16.41 -5.46
CA VAL A 80 -9.97 -16.28 -6.83
C VAL A 80 -9.33 -17.61 -7.22
N PRO A 81 -9.97 -18.38 -8.12
CA PRO A 81 -9.54 -19.75 -8.38
C PRO A 81 -8.23 -19.82 -9.19
N PRO A 82 -7.49 -20.94 -9.11
CA PRO A 82 -6.20 -21.09 -9.78
C PRO A 82 -6.23 -20.83 -11.29
N GLU A 83 -7.35 -21.12 -11.96
CA GLU A 83 -7.52 -20.94 -13.41
C GLU A 83 -7.45 -19.47 -13.82
N LEU A 84 -7.98 -18.55 -13.00
CA LEU A 84 -7.85 -17.11 -13.25
C LEU A 84 -6.43 -16.63 -12.97
N HIS A 85 -5.80 -17.12 -11.90
CA HIS A 85 -4.41 -16.79 -11.58
C HIS A 85 -3.46 -17.20 -12.70
N GLN A 86 -3.65 -18.40 -13.29
CA GLN A 86 -2.80 -18.94 -14.35
C GLN A 86 -2.78 -18.10 -15.63
N GLN A 87 -3.74 -17.19 -15.82
CA GLN A 87 -3.78 -16.29 -16.97
C GLN A 87 -2.78 -15.12 -16.87
N LEU A 88 -2.23 -14.87 -15.68
CA LEU A 88 -1.29 -13.78 -15.44
C LEU A 88 0.13 -14.16 -15.86
N ARG A 89 0.89 -13.20 -16.42
CA ARG A 89 2.22 -13.42 -17.02
C ARG A 89 3.21 -14.12 -16.10
N TYR A 90 3.17 -13.83 -14.80
CA TYR A 90 4.11 -14.35 -13.80
C TYR A 90 3.47 -15.34 -12.82
N ALA A 91 2.33 -15.94 -13.21
CA ALA A 91 1.56 -16.84 -12.36
C ALA A 91 2.36 -18.01 -11.76
N GLN A 92 3.36 -18.52 -12.48
CA GLN A 92 4.19 -19.64 -12.03
C GLN A 92 5.22 -19.24 -10.95
N SER A 93 5.69 -17.99 -10.97
CA SER A 93 6.78 -17.52 -10.09
C SER A 93 6.27 -16.65 -8.95
N LEU A 94 5.12 -15.99 -9.13
CA LEU A 94 4.47 -15.16 -8.13
C LEU A 94 3.13 -15.81 -7.75
N PRO A 95 3.02 -16.46 -6.58
CA PRO A 95 1.83 -17.21 -6.19
C PRO A 95 0.66 -16.33 -5.75
N LEU A 96 0.93 -15.06 -5.42
CA LEU A 96 -0.06 -14.08 -4.94
C LEU A 96 0.24 -12.70 -5.54
N PHE A 97 -0.73 -12.13 -6.25
CA PHE A 97 -0.68 -10.74 -6.71
C PHE A 97 -1.47 -9.85 -5.74
N GLN A 98 -0.81 -9.42 -4.66
CA GLN A 98 -1.45 -8.76 -3.53
C GLN A 98 -2.36 -7.58 -3.93
N MET A 99 -1.90 -6.71 -4.84
CA MET A 99 -2.69 -5.54 -5.27
C MET A 99 -3.91 -5.92 -6.11
N LEU A 100 -3.78 -6.91 -7.00
CA LEU A 100 -4.91 -7.43 -7.78
C LEU A 100 -5.94 -8.08 -6.85
N ALA A 101 -5.47 -8.87 -5.88
CA ALA A 101 -6.33 -9.49 -4.88
C ALA A 101 -7.03 -8.43 -4.02
N LYS A 102 -6.34 -7.36 -3.59
CA LYS A 102 -6.94 -6.26 -2.82
C LYS A 102 -8.03 -5.59 -3.64
N ASN A 103 -7.80 -5.35 -4.92
CA ASN A 103 -8.79 -4.77 -5.83
C ASN A 103 -10.04 -5.65 -6.02
N VAL A 104 -9.89 -6.98 -6.09
CA VAL A 104 -11.04 -7.91 -6.12
C VAL A 104 -11.95 -7.67 -4.92
N GLY A 105 -11.35 -7.51 -3.74
CA GLY A 105 -12.05 -7.22 -2.49
C GLY A 105 -12.64 -5.81 -2.48
N ILE A 106 -11.83 -4.77 -2.70
CA ILE A 106 -12.26 -3.35 -2.68
C ILE A 106 -13.46 -3.14 -3.61
N ARG A 107 -13.44 -3.74 -4.80
CA ARG A 107 -14.56 -3.60 -5.75
C ARG A 107 -15.87 -4.23 -5.23
N ARG A 108 -15.77 -5.28 -4.43
CA ARG A 108 -16.91 -6.06 -3.90
C ARG A 108 -17.28 -5.70 -2.46
N ALA A 109 -16.50 -4.83 -1.81
CA ALA A 109 -16.75 -4.32 -0.49
C ALA A 109 -18.09 -3.56 -0.44
N GLN A 110 -18.85 -3.75 0.64
CA GLN A 110 -20.19 -3.17 0.79
C GLN A 110 -20.20 -1.87 1.59
N GLY A 111 -19.16 -1.60 2.38
CA GLY A 111 -19.12 -0.50 3.33
C GLY A 111 -19.06 0.88 2.71
N GLU A 112 -19.44 1.88 3.49
CA GLU A 112 -19.31 3.30 3.13
C GLU A 112 -17.84 3.69 2.97
N PHE A 113 -17.00 3.20 3.89
CA PHE A 113 -15.56 3.34 3.87
C PHE A 113 -14.88 1.98 3.71
N ILE A 114 -13.72 1.97 3.07
CA ILE A 114 -12.95 0.75 2.81
C ILE A 114 -11.53 0.95 3.32
N LEU A 115 -11.13 0.10 4.27
CA LEU A 115 -9.76 -0.07 4.73
C LEU A 115 -9.13 -1.26 3.98
N ALA A 116 -8.17 -0.99 3.09
CA ALA A 116 -7.33 -2.02 2.51
C ALA A 116 -6.10 -2.25 3.39
N THR A 117 -5.88 -3.50 3.81
CA THR A 117 -4.94 -3.86 4.89
C THR A 117 -4.31 -5.24 4.69
N ASN A 118 -3.46 -5.67 5.64
CA ASN A 118 -2.81 -6.98 5.67
C ASN A 118 -3.42 -7.88 6.76
N ILE A 119 -2.99 -9.14 6.82
CA ILE A 119 -3.65 -10.22 7.61
C ILE A 119 -3.03 -10.45 8.99
N ASP A 120 -2.12 -9.60 9.43
CA ASP A 120 -1.29 -9.78 10.62
C ASP A 120 -1.22 -8.50 11.45
N LEU A 121 -2.36 -7.83 11.52
CA LEU A 121 -2.50 -6.55 12.22
C LEU A 121 -3.45 -6.65 13.40
N LEU A 122 -3.23 -5.81 14.41
CA LEU A 122 -4.19 -5.51 15.48
C LEU A 122 -4.42 -4.00 15.54
N PHE A 123 -5.66 -3.61 15.81
CA PHE A 123 -6.08 -2.21 15.83
C PHE A 123 -6.38 -1.78 17.26
N SER A 124 -5.84 -0.64 17.69
CA SER A 124 -6.04 -0.17 19.06
C SER A 124 -7.49 0.21 19.36
N ASP A 125 -7.77 0.26 20.66
CA ASP A 125 -9.05 0.69 21.23
C ASP A 125 -9.40 2.12 20.81
N GLU A 126 -8.41 3.00 20.74
CA GLU A 126 -8.59 4.41 20.38
C GLU A 126 -8.91 4.56 18.89
N LEU A 127 -8.29 3.75 18.03
CA LEU A 127 -8.62 3.70 16.61
C LEU A 127 -10.07 3.22 16.39
N PHE A 128 -10.47 2.15 17.07
CA PHE A 128 -11.85 1.65 16.95
C PHE A 128 -12.88 2.60 17.56
N SER A 129 -12.54 3.29 18.66
CA SER A 129 -13.38 4.34 19.22
C SER A 129 -13.57 5.50 18.23
N PHE A 130 -12.51 5.89 17.51
CA PHE A 130 -12.58 6.92 16.47
C PHE A 130 -13.47 6.48 15.30
N LEU A 131 -13.28 5.25 14.81
CA LEU A 131 -14.10 4.69 13.72
C LEU A 131 -15.58 4.58 14.12
N ALA A 132 -15.87 4.16 15.35
CA ALA A 132 -17.22 4.06 15.90
C ALA A 132 -17.90 5.43 16.09
N ALA A 133 -17.14 6.52 16.18
CA ALA A 133 -17.68 7.87 16.15
C ALA A 133 -18.21 8.28 14.76
N GLN A 134 -17.94 7.49 13.72
CA GLN A 134 -18.40 7.67 12.33
C GLN A 134 -18.09 9.06 11.74
N GLN A 135 -16.89 9.56 12.00
CA GLN A 135 -16.45 10.90 11.56
C GLN A 135 -15.57 10.90 10.29
N LEU A 136 -15.39 9.75 9.64
CA LEU A 136 -14.67 9.69 8.36
C LEU A 136 -15.40 10.51 7.29
N ARG A 137 -14.64 11.07 6.35
CA ARG A 137 -15.15 11.94 5.30
C ARG A 137 -14.70 11.44 3.92
N PRO A 138 -15.57 11.48 2.89
CA PRO A 138 -15.14 11.34 1.50
C PRO A 138 -14.13 12.42 1.11
N GLY A 139 -13.33 12.14 0.09
CA GLY A 139 -12.22 13.02 -0.32
C GLY A 139 -11.02 12.99 0.62
N LYS A 140 -10.97 12.04 1.56
CA LYS A 140 -9.85 11.81 2.48
C LYS A 140 -9.24 10.42 2.30
N SER A 141 -7.91 10.38 2.35
CA SER A 141 -7.09 9.17 2.45
C SER A 141 -6.46 9.13 3.83
N TYR A 142 -7.04 8.31 4.70
CA TYR A 142 -6.62 8.17 6.08
C TYR A 142 -5.40 7.25 6.18
N ARG A 143 -4.39 7.75 6.89
CA ARG A 143 -3.09 7.11 7.10
C ARG A 143 -2.77 7.06 8.59
N ILE A 144 -1.96 6.10 9.01
CA ILE A 144 -1.56 5.94 10.41
C ILE A 144 -0.17 5.32 10.48
N ASP A 145 0.57 5.64 11.53
CA ASP A 145 1.89 5.06 11.79
C ASP A 145 1.77 3.58 12.15
N ARG A 146 2.61 2.74 11.53
CA ARG A 146 2.64 1.29 11.79
C ARG A 146 3.57 0.97 12.95
N HIS A 147 3.09 0.22 13.91
CA HIS A 147 3.84 -0.19 15.10
C HIS A 147 4.18 -1.67 14.97
N ASP A 148 5.45 -2.00 14.70
CA ASP A 148 5.86 -3.39 14.55
C ASP A 148 6.11 -4.00 15.93
N ALA A 149 5.33 -5.02 16.27
CA ALA A 149 5.41 -5.77 17.52
C ALA A 149 6.05 -7.15 17.32
N ALA A 150 6.65 -7.68 18.38
CA ALA A 150 7.23 -9.03 18.39
C ALA A 150 6.20 -10.12 18.01
N SER A 151 6.69 -11.24 17.45
CA SER A 151 5.85 -12.28 16.83
C SER A 151 4.99 -13.11 17.79
N ASP A 152 5.30 -13.12 19.09
CA ASP A 152 4.73 -14.07 20.06
C ASP A 152 3.39 -13.62 20.68
N VAL A 153 2.69 -12.64 20.06
CA VAL A 153 1.36 -12.17 20.48
C VAL A 153 0.44 -13.36 20.82
N PRO A 154 -0.11 -13.48 22.04
CA PRO A 154 -0.78 -14.69 22.50
C PRO A 154 -2.16 -14.89 21.85
N LEU A 155 -2.29 -15.88 20.96
CA LEU A 155 -3.51 -16.14 20.17
C LEU A 155 -4.78 -16.31 21.02
N GLU A 156 -4.69 -17.06 22.12
CA GLU A 156 -5.84 -17.41 22.97
C GLU A 156 -6.14 -16.35 24.04
N ALA A 157 -5.33 -15.29 24.14
CA ALA A 157 -5.55 -14.23 25.12
C ALA A 157 -6.65 -13.25 24.66
N PRO A 158 -7.36 -12.59 25.59
CA PRO A 158 -8.26 -11.49 25.26
C PRO A 158 -7.56 -10.40 24.45
N ILE A 159 -8.32 -9.71 23.59
CA ILE A 159 -7.77 -8.64 22.73
C ILE A 159 -7.01 -7.58 23.53
N THR A 160 -7.46 -7.23 24.73
CA THR A 160 -6.78 -6.27 25.61
C THR A 160 -5.37 -6.73 25.96
N ASP A 161 -5.17 -8.02 26.24
CA ASP A 161 -3.86 -8.58 26.55
C ASP A 161 -2.97 -8.67 25.31
N GLN A 162 -3.55 -8.96 24.14
CA GLN A 162 -2.84 -8.93 22.87
C GLN A 162 -2.35 -7.51 22.52
N LEU A 163 -3.21 -6.50 22.68
CA LEU A 163 -2.84 -5.09 22.47
C LEU A 163 -1.80 -4.62 23.48
N ASN A 164 -1.94 -4.98 24.76
CA ASN A 164 -0.94 -4.71 25.80
C ASN A 164 0.40 -5.35 25.45
N TYR A 165 0.40 -6.62 25.02
CA TYR A 165 1.59 -7.31 24.56
C TYR A 165 2.26 -6.53 23.41
N CYS A 166 1.48 -6.14 22.38
CA CYS A 166 2.02 -5.39 21.25
C CYS A 166 2.64 -4.05 21.67
N GLY A 167 1.99 -3.32 22.58
CA GLY A 167 2.51 -2.04 23.09
C GLY A 167 3.78 -2.18 23.94
N GLN A 168 3.95 -3.31 24.65
CA GLN A 168 5.13 -3.58 25.48
C GLN A 168 6.32 -4.17 24.71
N HIS A 169 6.05 -4.82 23.57
CA HIS A 169 7.06 -5.54 22.79
C HIS A 169 7.23 -4.93 21.41
N LEU A 170 7.34 -3.60 21.35
CA LEU A 170 7.60 -2.86 20.11
C LEU A 170 9.04 -3.07 19.64
N LEU A 171 9.18 -3.32 18.35
CA LEU A 171 10.46 -3.42 17.64
C LEU A 171 10.79 -2.12 16.91
N ARG A 172 9.78 -1.50 16.28
CA ARG A 172 9.92 -0.24 15.55
C ARG A 172 8.59 0.43 15.29
N ILE A 173 8.62 1.73 15.03
CA ILE A 173 7.49 2.52 14.53
C ILE A 173 7.84 3.08 13.15
N CYS A 174 7.00 2.81 12.17
CA CYS A 174 7.10 3.36 10.82
C CYS A 174 6.23 4.60 10.73
N HIS A 175 6.87 5.76 10.93
CA HIS A 175 6.26 7.07 10.75
C HIS A 175 6.21 7.45 9.27
N LYS A 176 5.39 8.46 8.94
CA LYS A 176 5.43 9.14 7.64
C LYS A 176 6.84 9.56 7.21
N ASP A 177 7.63 10.10 8.14
CA ASP A 177 8.91 10.73 7.84
C ASP A 177 10.14 9.88 8.14
N GLY A 178 9.98 8.67 8.68
CA GLY A 178 11.10 7.80 9.02
C GLY A 178 10.68 6.57 9.82
N ILE A 179 11.68 5.86 10.33
CA ILE A 179 11.51 4.68 11.18
C ILE A 179 12.20 4.96 12.52
N GLU A 180 11.51 4.73 13.62
CA GLU A 180 12.07 4.68 14.97
C GLU A 180 12.26 3.21 15.37
N GLU A 181 13.48 2.78 15.71
CA GLU A 181 13.77 1.39 16.13
C GLU A 181 14.01 1.30 17.64
N PHE A 182 13.51 0.25 18.28
CA PHE A 182 13.70 -0.03 19.70
C PHE A 182 14.66 -1.23 19.85
N LEU A 183 15.76 -1.03 20.58
CA LEU A 183 16.71 -2.10 20.86
C LEU A 183 16.09 -3.11 21.84
N GLN A 184 16.02 -4.38 21.46
CA GLN A 184 15.81 -5.46 22.44
C GLN A 184 17.13 -5.70 23.15
N GLU A 185 17.22 -5.38 24.45
CA GLU A 185 18.37 -5.79 25.25
C GLU A 185 18.42 -7.33 25.35
N PRO A 186 19.59 -7.97 25.18
CA PRO A 186 19.74 -9.36 25.56
C PRO A 186 19.60 -9.49 27.08
N GLU A 187 18.89 -10.53 27.57
CA GLU A 187 18.83 -10.85 29.00
C GLU A 187 20.25 -10.92 29.59
N VAL A 188 20.55 -10.06 30.57
CA VAL A 188 21.19 -10.38 31.88
C VAL A 188 21.53 -9.10 32.68
N THR A 189 20.93 -9.03 33.88
CA THR A 189 21.29 -8.31 35.12
C THR A 189 21.74 -6.84 35.10
N SER A 190 20.85 -5.99 35.63
CA SER A 190 21.06 -4.81 36.50
C SER A 190 22.45 -4.15 36.50
N VAL A 191 22.51 -2.85 36.15
CA VAL A 191 22.72 -1.72 37.09
C VAL A 191 22.15 -0.45 36.46
N VAL A 192 21.45 0.35 37.27
CA VAL A 192 20.86 1.66 36.97
C VAL A 192 21.94 2.72 36.76
N GLU A 193 21.75 3.63 35.80
CA GLU A 193 22.15 5.04 35.97
C GLU A 193 21.28 5.99 35.13
N VAL A 194 20.76 7.00 35.80
CA VAL A 194 19.86 8.05 35.29
C VAL A 194 20.71 9.20 34.75
N VAL A 195 20.37 9.76 33.60
CA VAL A 195 20.83 11.11 33.21
C VAL A 195 19.67 11.91 32.62
N GLU A 196 19.45 13.09 33.20
CA GLU A 196 18.38 14.04 32.90
C GLU A 196 18.56 14.82 31.57
N SER A 197 17.40 15.11 30.96
CA SER A 197 16.96 16.32 30.25
C SER A 197 17.88 17.08 29.28
N ILE A 198 17.36 17.34 28.07
CA ILE A 198 17.54 18.61 27.36
C ILE A 198 16.20 19.03 26.73
N THR A 199 15.73 20.22 27.10
CA THR A 199 14.64 20.98 26.46
C THR A 199 15.16 21.76 25.25
N VAL A 200 14.37 21.88 24.18
CA VAL A 200 14.51 22.98 23.21
C VAL A 200 13.12 23.53 22.84
N GLU A 201 13.09 24.86 22.80
CA GLU A 201 11.93 25.75 22.80
C GLU A 201 11.15 25.82 21.47
N SER A 202 9.95 26.35 21.64
CA SER A 202 8.93 26.76 20.67
C SER A 202 9.40 27.64 19.52
N VAL A 203 8.76 27.47 18.34
CA VAL A 203 8.61 28.55 17.35
C VAL A 203 7.14 28.68 16.94
N THR A 204 6.70 29.93 16.96
CA THR A 204 5.37 30.50 16.77
C THR A 204 4.72 30.24 15.40
N MET A 205 3.43 29.93 15.46
CA MET A 205 2.49 29.86 14.33
C MET A 205 2.07 31.27 13.86
N LEU A 206 2.16 31.53 12.56
CA LEU A 206 1.38 32.56 11.87
C LEU A 206 0.93 32.04 10.50
N SER A 207 -0.37 31.83 10.34
CA SER A 207 -1.04 31.78 9.03
C SER A 207 -1.41 33.21 8.60
N PRO A 208 -1.61 33.40 7.29
CA PRO A 208 -2.96 33.80 6.90
C PRO A 208 -3.51 33.00 5.71
N GLU A 209 -4.83 32.81 5.74
CA GLU A 209 -5.65 32.22 4.69
C GLU A 209 -5.58 32.99 3.37
N LEU A 210 -5.67 32.29 2.23
CA LEU A 210 -5.93 32.87 0.92
C LEU A 210 -7.06 32.08 0.21
N PRO A 211 -7.96 32.78 -0.52
CA PRO A 211 -9.16 32.20 -1.14
C PRO A 211 -8.84 31.46 -2.46
N PRO A 212 -9.76 30.62 -2.98
CA PRO A 212 -9.48 29.84 -4.18
C PRO A 212 -9.43 30.75 -5.42
N ALA A 213 -8.29 30.77 -6.09
CA ALA A 213 -8.14 31.42 -7.39
C ALA A 213 -8.61 30.48 -8.52
N LYS A 214 -9.46 30.98 -9.40
CA LYS A 214 -9.75 30.41 -10.72
C LYS A 214 -8.61 30.80 -11.67
N TRP A 215 -7.83 29.84 -12.16
CA TRP A 215 -6.76 30.12 -13.12
C TRP A 215 -6.57 28.91 -14.06
N TYR A 216 -6.91 29.08 -15.34
CA TYR A 216 -6.07 28.56 -16.44
C TYR A 216 -6.45 29.18 -17.79
N GLU A 217 -5.69 30.20 -18.18
CA GLU A 217 -5.29 30.45 -19.56
C GLU A 217 -3.73 30.56 -19.57
N SER A 218 -3.07 29.62 -20.26
CA SER A 218 -1.64 29.59 -20.73
C SER A 218 -0.44 29.48 -19.74
N ILE A 219 0.60 28.73 -20.15
CA ILE A 219 1.88 28.43 -19.44
C ILE A 219 3.10 28.85 -20.30
N PRO A 220 4.23 29.32 -19.73
CA PRO A 220 5.38 29.87 -20.48
C PRO A 220 6.48 28.85 -20.92
N GLU A 221 7.29 29.27 -21.90
CA GLU A 221 8.35 28.54 -22.63
C GLU A 221 9.64 28.16 -21.86
N SER A 222 9.79 28.49 -20.58
CA SER A 222 11.09 28.41 -19.89
C SER A 222 11.52 27.02 -19.37
N ALA A 223 10.76 25.96 -19.62
CA ALA A 223 11.00 24.62 -19.02
C ALA A 223 11.93 23.67 -19.83
N VAL A 224 12.47 24.13 -20.96
CA VAL A 224 13.12 23.28 -21.98
C VAL A 224 14.47 22.63 -21.59
N PRO A 225 15.41 23.24 -20.84
CA PRO A 225 16.76 22.65 -20.70
C PRO A 225 16.90 21.46 -19.74
N ARG A 226 15.93 21.17 -18.86
CA ARG A 226 16.08 20.16 -17.78
C ARG A 226 15.69 18.72 -18.17
N LEU A 227 15.12 18.51 -19.36
CA LEU A 227 14.48 17.22 -19.72
C LEU A 227 15.31 16.34 -20.69
N ALA A 228 16.48 16.79 -21.16
CA ALA A 228 17.32 15.98 -22.05
C ALA A 228 18.03 14.81 -21.32
N LYS A 229 18.52 15.01 -20.08
CA LYS A 229 19.14 13.94 -19.26
C LYS A 229 18.13 12.87 -18.82
N ILE A 230 16.90 13.31 -18.57
CA ILE A 230 15.76 12.51 -18.11
C ILE A 230 15.37 11.43 -19.15
N ARG A 231 15.44 11.76 -20.44
CA ARG A 231 15.02 10.88 -21.54
C ARG A 231 15.98 9.71 -21.82
N GLN A 232 17.27 9.86 -21.50
CA GLN A 232 18.25 8.77 -21.61
C GLN A 232 18.10 7.77 -20.46
N ILE A 233 17.63 8.25 -19.31
CA ILE A 233 17.34 7.47 -18.09
C ILE A 233 16.01 6.69 -18.22
N TYR A 234 14.93 7.31 -18.72
CA TYR A 234 13.58 6.70 -18.74
C TYR A 234 13.33 5.59 -19.78
N LYS A 235 14.09 5.54 -20.88
CA LYS A 235 13.93 4.46 -21.88
C LYS A 235 14.39 3.08 -21.38
N GLN A 236 15.26 3.04 -20.38
CA GLN A 236 15.84 1.82 -19.83
C GLN A 236 15.21 1.39 -18.50
N LEU A 237 14.47 2.27 -17.82
CA LEU A 237 14.02 2.05 -16.45
C LEU A 237 12.73 1.23 -16.32
N LEU A 238 11.61 1.59 -16.96
CA LEU A 238 10.31 0.99 -16.57
C LEU A 238 10.09 -0.44 -17.12
N PRO A 239 9.62 -1.41 -16.30
CA PRO A 239 9.18 -2.70 -16.78
C PRO A 239 8.12 -2.57 -17.88
N THR A 240 8.18 -3.43 -18.90
CA THR A 240 7.28 -3.38 -20.06
C THR A 240 5.78 -3.30 -19.69
N PRO A 241 5.25 -4.06 -18.70
CA PRO A 241 3.86 -3.94 -18.27
C PRO A 241 3.50 -2.54 -17.76
N VAL A 242 4.36 -1.94 -16.91
CA VAL A 242 4.18 -0.61 -16.34
C VAL A 242 4.20 0.46 -17.43
N ARG A 243 5.23 0.42 -18.28
CA ARG A 243 5.35 1.33 -19.43
C ARG A 243 4.13 1.25 -20.34
N ASN A 244 3.70 0.04 -20.70
CA ASN A 244 2.56 -0.16 -21.60
C ASN A 244 1.24 0.29 -20.97
N ALA A 245 1.06 0.12 -19.66
CA ALA A 245 -0.12 0.62 -18.96
C ALA A 245 -0.14 2.16 -18.92
N ILE A 246 0.97 2.79 -18.54
CA ILE A 246 1.09 4.27 -18.55
C ILE A 246 0.84 4.83 -19.96
N LEU A 247 1.42 4.22 -21.00
CA LEU A 247 1.19 4.67 -22.39
C LEU A 247 -0.26 4.53 -22.86
N LYS A 248 -1.05 3.61 -22.27
CA LYS A 248 -2.48 3.43 -22.59
C LYS A 248 -3.40 4.42 -21.87
N THR A 249 -2.97 4.95 -20.72
CA THR A 249 -3.78 5.85 -19.89
C THR A 249 -3.63 7.31 -20.31
N LEU A 250 -2.60 7.59 -21.09
CA LEU A 250 -2.34 8.88 -21.68
C LEU A 250 -3.15 9.06 -22.98
N PRO A 251 -3.70 10.25 -23.29
CA PRO A 251 -4.47 10.50 -24.51
C PRO A 251 -3.74 10.02 -25.78
N LYS A 252 -4.49 9.63 -26.82
CA LYS A 252 -3.93 9.15 -28.11
C LYS A 252 -2.88 10.12 -28.67
N ASP A 253 -3.14 11.40 -28.49
CA ASP A 253 -2.32 12.51 -28.97
C ASP A 253 -1.25 12.92 -27.94
N PHE A 254 -1.19 12.29 -26.75
CA PHE A 254 -0.10 12.48 -25.80
C PHE A 254 1.14 11.70 -26.21
N THR A 255 0.98 10.55 -26.87
CA THR A 255 2.10 9.85 -27.51
C THR A 255 2.65 10.68 -28.68
N GLU A 256 1.77 11.31 -29.46
CA GLU A 256 2.19 12.27 -30.48
C GLU A 256 2.78 13.54 -29.86
N TRP A 257 2.21 14.10 -28.79
CA TRP A 257 2.79 15.20 -28.03
C TRP A 257 4.16 14.85 -27.46
N LEU A 258 4.36 13.63 -26.93
CA LEU A 258 5.67 13.15 -26.49
C LEU A 258 6.61 12.93 -27.68
N ILE A 259 6.15 12.54 -28.87
CA ILE A 259 6.98 12.38 -30.07
C ILE A 259 7.34 13.75 -30.69
N ASP A 260 6.39 14.67 -30.73
CA ASP A 260 6.46 16.03 -31.29
C ASP A 260 7.29 16.96 -30.38
N ARG A 261 7.24 16.73 -29.06
CA ARG A 261 8.19 17.27 -28.06
C ARG A 261 9.46 16.43 -27.93
N GLY A 262 9.64 15.41 -28.75
CA GLY A 262 10.77 14.48 -28.75
C GLY A 262 10.71 13.38 -27.69
N LEU A 263 10.24 13.61 -26.48
CA LEU A 263 10.09 12.68 -25.34
C LEU A 263 9.80 11.15 -25.57
N LEU A 264 9.30 10.69 -26.74
CA LEU A 264 9.30 9.28 -27.19
C LEU A 264 9.83 9.15 -28.65
N THR A 265 10.47 8.04 -29.06
CA THR A 265 10.84 7.81 -30.49
C THR A 265 10.22 6.52 -31.05
N LYS A 266 9.78 6.54 -32.31
CA LYS A 266 8.97 5.49 -32.98
C LYS A 266 9.66 4.13 -33.24
N GLN A 267 10.96 3.95 -33.00
CA GLN A 267 11.66 2.67 -33.14
C GLN A 267 12.74 2.51 -32.05
N LEU A 268 12.88 1.28 -31.52
CA LEU A 268 14.01 0.86 -30.68
C LEU A 268 15.22 0.56 -31.58
N PRO A 269 16.44 1.06 -31.28
CA PRO A 269 17.63 0.67 -32.01
C PRO A 269 18.07 -0.76 -31.65
N PRO A 270 18.72 -1.49 -32.57
CA PRO A 270 19.35 -2.76 -32.25
C PRO A 270 20.52 -2.56 -31.25
N PRO A 271 20.92 -3.61 -30.49
CA PRO A 271 21.97 -3.50 -29.49
C PRO A 271 23.31 -3.09 -30.13
N PRO A 272 24.12 -2.25 -29.47
CA PRO A 272 25.37 -1.78 -30.04
C PRO A 272 26.45 -2.87 -30.02
N GLU A 273 27.22 -2.96 -31.10
CA GLU A 273 28.49 -3.71 -31.16
C GLU A 273 29.58 -2.98 -30.35
N PRO A 274 30.60 -3.69 -29.83
CA PRO A 274 31.59 -3.09 -28.95
C PRO A 274 32.57 -2.20 -29.75
N GLU A 275 32.64 -0.91 -29.41
CA GLU A 275 33.60 0.02 -30.00
C GLU A 275 34.85 0.26 -29.11
N PRO A 276 36.01 0.59 -29.72
CA PRO A 276 37.30 0.67 -29.06
C PRO A 276 37.51 2.01 -28.34
N ALA A 277 38.41 1.99 -27.35
CA ALA A 277 38.73 3.14 -26.51
C ALA A 277 39.18 4.37 -27.32
N ALA A 278 38.49 5.50 -27.11
CA ALA A 278 38.85 6.81 -27.64
C ALA A 278 39.17 7.81 -26.52
N ILE A 279 40.09 8.71 -26.86
CA ILE A 279 40.85 9.64 -26.01
C ILE A 279 39.93 10.77 -25.48
N VAL A 280 40.07 11.09 -24.20
CA VAL A 280 39.30 12.13 -23.49
C VAL A 280 40.04 13.48 -23.57
N GLU A 281 39.37 14.53 -24.04
CA GLU A 281 39.77 15.94 -23.85
C GLU A 281 39.04 16.56 -22.65
N PRO A 282 39.61 17.59 -21.98
CA PRO A 282 39.19 17.96 -20.62
C PRO A 282 37.86 18.73 -20.59
N GLU A 283 36.92 18.21 -19.82
CA GLU A 283 35.62 18.83 -19.54
C GLU A 283 35.76 20.10 -18.69
N LEU A 284 35.06 21.15 -19.11
CA LEU A 284 34.75 22.32 -18.29
C LEU A 284 33.88 21.88 -17.12
N LEU A 285 34.38 22.06 -15.90
CA LEU A 285 33.67 21.87 -14.64
C LEU A 285 32.46 22.81 -14.60
N ILE A 286 31.27 22.28 -14.89
CA ILE A 286 30.00 22.87 -14.48
C ILE A 286 29.81 22.44 -13.03
N GLU A 287 29.82 23.38 -12.09
CA GLU A 287 29.44 23.12 -10.70
C GLU A 287 28.02 22.52 -10.69
N GLU A 288 27.93 21.27 -10.25
CA GLU A 288 26.65 20.59 -10.04
C GLU A 288 25.90 21.26 -8.90
N ILE A 289 24.95 22.13 -9.23
CA ILE A 289 23.93 22.56 -8.27
C ILE A 289 23.05 21.33 -7.99
N PRO A 290 23.01 20.79 -6.76
CA PRO A 290 22.19 19.62 -6.46
C PRO A 290 20.72 20.00 -6.64
N VAL A 291 20.06 19.39 -7.63
CA VAL A 291 18.60 19.48 -7.76
C VAL A 291 18.00 18.70 -6.58
N PRO A 292 17.18 19.32 -5.71
CA PRO A 292 16.60 18.59 -4.59
C PRO A 292 15.74 17.43 -5.12
N LEU A 293 16.01 16.22 -4.62
CA LEU A 293 15.03 15.13 -4.64
C LEU A 293 13.78 15.65 -3.90
N TRP A 294 12.58 15.27 -4.37
CA TRP A 294 11.28 15.64 -3.79
C TRP A 294 10.84 17.11 -4.02
N GLN A 295 10.37 17.43 -5.24
CA GLN A 295 9.69 18.72 -5.52
C GLN A 295 8.16 18.63 -5.48
N TYR A 296 7.62 17.48 -5.07
CA TYR A 296 6.19 17.21 -4.93
C TYR A 296 5.83 16.92 -3.46
N PRO A 297 4.55 17.03 -3.06
CA PRO A 297 4.12 16.82 -1.68
C PRO A 297 4.57 15.47 -1.14
N LYS A 298 5.18 15.46 0.05
CA LYS A 298 5.60 14.22 0.71
C LYS A 298 4.38 13.55 1.38
N LEU A 299 3.93 12.43 0.85
CA LEU A 299 2.87 11.58 1.41
C LEU A 299 3.45 10.50 2.34
N HIS A 300 2.61 9.93 3.20
CA HIS A 300 2.93 8.79 4.06
C HIS A 300 3.01 7.49 3.26
N THR A 301 4.15 7.28 2.59
CA THR A 301 4.42 6.09 1.78
C THR A 301 5.17 4.99 2.55
N ASN A 302 5.68 5.28 3.75
CA ASN A 302 6.33 4.29 4.60
C ASN A 302 5.30 3.26 5.09
N ALA A 303 5.63 1.97 5.03
CA ALA A 303 4.75 0.88 5.47
C ALA A 303 3.29 0.98 4.95
N CYS A 304 3.08 1.61 3.80
CA CYS A 304 1.76 2.17 3.53
C CYS A 304 0.68 1.13 3.14
N GLY A 305 1.09 -0.07 2.76
CA GLY A 305 0.19 -1.17 2.42
C GLY A 305 -0.61 -1.74 3.61
N ASP A 306 -0.21 -1.42 4.84
CA ASP A 306 -0.85 -1.94 6.07
C ASP A 306 -2.13 -1.18 6.44
N PHE A 307 -2.28 0.08 6.04
CA PHE A 307 -3.46 0.87 6.40
C PHE A 307 -3.82 1.92 5.34
N THR A 308 -4.63 1.57 4.34
CA THR A 308 -5.17 2.55 3.39
C THR A 308 -6.68 2.64 3.51
N LEU A 309 -7.19 3.73 4.11
CA LEU A 309 -8.62 3.94 4.35
C LEU A 309 -9.14 5.14 3.55
N MET A 310 -10.14 4.89 2.69
CA MET A 310 -10.81 5.92 1.88
C MET A 310 -12.30 5.59 1.79
N SER A 311 -13.13 6.55 1.37
CA SER A 311 -14.53 6.24 1.06
C SER A 311 -14.61 5.26 -0.13
N LYS A 312 -15.68 4.46 -0.18
CA LYS A 312 -15.93 3.57 -1.32
C LYS A 312 -16.02 4.34 -2.63
N ALA A 313 -16.62 5.53 -2.62
CA ALA A 313 -16.71 6.39 -3.80
C ALA A 313 -15.32 6.79 -4.33
N ASP A 314 -14.39 7.13 -3.43
CA ASP A 314 -13.02 7.50 -3.77
C ASP A 314 -12.24 6.32 -4.36
N TRP A 315 -12.35 5.14 -3.74
CA TRP A 315 -11.77 3.90 -4.29
C TRP A 315 -12.26 3.59 -5.70
N LEU A 316 -13.56 3.74 -5.95
CA LEU A 316 -14.15 3.53 -7.27
C LEU A 316 -13.70 4.59 -8.28
N ALA A 317 -13.55 5.85 -7.86
CA ALA A 317 -13.12 6.96 -8.70
C ALA A 317 -11.69 6.76 -9.22
N ILE A 318 -10.79 6.26 -8.37
CA ILE A 318 -9.39 6.00 -8.75
C ILE A 318 -9.14 4.59 -9.31
N ARG A 319 -10.16 3.72 -9.24
CA ARG A 319 -10.17 2.34 -9.73
C ARG A 319 -9.16 1.41 -9.05
N GLY A 320 -8.97 1.57 -7.74
CA GLY A 320 -8.11 0.70 -6.94
C GLY A 320 -6.61 0.86 -7.22
N TYR A 321 -5.81 -0.05 -6.67
CA TYR A 321 -4.37 -0.13 -6.89
C TYR A 321 -4.02 -0.41 -8.36
N PRO A 322 -2.91 0.08 -8.91
CA PRO A 322 -2.46 -0.31 -10.25
C PRO A 322 -2.37 -1.84 -10.41
N GLU A 323 -3.11 -2.42 -11.36
CA GLU A 323 -3.12 -3.87 -11.64
C GLU A 323 -1.96 -4.28 -12.54
N TRP A 324 -0.74 -3.89 -12.15
CA TRP A 324 0.47 -4.33 -12.82
C TRP A 324 0.84 -5.74 -12.35
N GLU A 325 1.05 -6.64 -13.31
CA GLU A 325 1.53 -8.01 -13.05
C GLU A 325 3.03 -7.99 -12.69
N ILE A 326 3.37 -7.36 -11.58
CA ILE A 326 4.73 -7.20 -11.04
C ILE A 326 4.70 -7.46 -9.53
N PHE A 327 5.87 -7.57 -8.90
CA PHE A 327 5.96 -7.64 -7.44
C PHE A 327 5.50 -6.32 -6.80
N SER A 328 4.78 -6.39 -5.66
CA SER A 328 3.99 -5.27 -5.11
C SER A 328 4.78 -4.09 -4.55
N MET A 329 6.11 -4.14 -4.55
CA MET A 329 6.95 -3.05 -4.06
C MET A 329 6.55 -1.69 -4.68
N HIS A 330 6.30 -0.70 -3.83
CA HIS A 330 5.85 0.67 -4.16
C HIS A 330 4.45 0.80 -4.81
N LEU A 331 3.72 -0.27 -5.09
CA LEU A 331 2.39 -0.14 -5.71
C LEU A 331 1.39 0.59 -4.79
N ASP A 332 1.48 0.35 -3.48
CA ASP A 332 0.70 1.09 -2.49
C ASP A 332 1.05 2.58 -2.50
N SER A 333 2.34 2.90 -2.61
CA SER A 333 2.82 4.29 -2.69
C SER A 333 2.32 4.98 -3.95
N VAL A 334 2.29 4.29 -5.10
CA VAL A 334 1.74 4.82 -6.35
C VAL A 334 0.25 5.15 -6.19
N LEU A 335 -0.53 4.27 -5.54
CA LEU A 335 -1.94 4.54 -5.24
C LEU A 335 -2.11 5.85 -4.46
N LEU A 336 -1.30 6.07 -3.42
CA LEU A 336 -1.43 7.28 -2.60
C LEU A 336 -1.23 8.56 -3.40
N TYR A 337 -0.26 8.56 -4.33
CA TYR A 337 -0.09 9.69 -5.24
C TYR A 337 -1.21 9.79 -6.28
N ILE A 338 -1.75 8.68 -6.79
CA ILE A 338 -2.95 8.71 -7.64
C ILE A 338 -4.12 9.36 -6.89
N ALA A 339 -4.35 8.99 -5.62
CA ALA A 339 -5.39 9.56 -4.79
C ALA A 339 -5.17 11.07 -4.58
N HIS A 340 -3.95 11.47 -4.21
CA HIS A 340 -3.58 12.87 -4.03
C HIS A 340 -3.86 13.72 -5.27
N TYR A 341 -3.38 13.29 -6.44
CA TYR A 341 -3.60 14.02 -7.68
C TYR A 341 -5.03 13.90 -8.22
N ALA A 342 -5.85 12.99 -7.67
CA ALA A 342 -7.30 12.95 -7.90
C ALA A 342 -8.08 13.92 -6.97
N GLY A 343 -7.39 14.62 -6.06
CA GLY A 343 -8.01 15.54 -5.10
C GLY A 343 -8.44 14.88 -3.78
N ILE A 344 -8.00 13.65 -3.52
CA ILE A 344 -8.23 12.97 -2.24
C ILE A 344 -7.07 13.33 -1.31
N GLU A 345 -7.37 14.07 -0.24
CA GLU A 345 -6.35 14.62 0.66
C GLU A 345 -5.92 13.60 1.72
N GLU A 346 -4.61 13.52 1.98
CA GLU A 346 -4.09 12.71 3.07
C GLU A 346 -4.52 13.28 4.44
N GLU A 347 -5.00 12.41 5.33
CA GLU A 347 -5.30 12.72 6.72
C GLU A 347 -4.56 11.72 7.62
N LEU A 348 -3.59 12.22 8.40
CA LEU A 348 -2.87 11.39 9.36
C LEU A 348 -3.67 11.27 10.65
N LEU A 349 -4.01 10.03 11.01
CA LEU A 349 -4.58 9.70 12.30
C LEU A 349 -3.48 9.81 13.35
N SER A 350 -3.70 10.69 14.33
CA SER A 350 -2.72 11.01 15.36
C SER A 350 -2.74 10.01 16.53
N GLU A 351 -1.74 10.15 17.40
CA GLU A 351 -1.79 9.68 18.78
C GLU A 351 -3.17 9.90 19.43
N PRO A 352 -3.66 8.94 20.24
CA PRO A 352 -3.06 7.65 20.62
C PRO A 352 -3.43 6.46 19.71
N MET A 353 -3.94 6.69 18.48
CA MET A 353 -4.39 5.59 17.60
C MET A 353 -3.20 4.73 17.12
N ARG A 354 -3.38 3.40 17.08
CA ARG A 354 -2.34 2.45 16.64
C ARG A 354 -2.85 1.39 15.67
N VAL A 355 -1.95 1.01 14.77
CA VAL A 355 -1.97 -0.27 14.05
C VAL A 355 -0.71 -1.05 14.47
N TYR A 356 -0.90 -2.18 15.12
CA TYR A 356 0.18 -3.09 15.47
C TYR A 356 0.35 -4.15 14.39
N HIS A 357 1.55 -4.28 13.83
CA HIS A 357 1.91 -5.32 12.89
C HIS A 357 2.74 -6.40 13.58
N ILE A 358 2.33 -7.66 13.41
CA ILE A 358 3.01 -8.81 14.01
C ILE A 358 4.21 -9.20 13.13
N GLU A 359 5.42 -9.01 13.63
CA GLU A 359 6.67 -9.30 12.92
C GLU A 359 6.73 -10.74 12.37
N HIS A 360 7.31 -10.90 11.18
CA HIS A 360 7.43 -12.21 10.54
C HIS A 360 8.59 -12.26 9.51
N ALA A 361 9.07 -13.47 9.21
CA ALA A 361 10.33 -13.67 8.49
C ALA A 361 10.28 -13.47 6.95
N SER A 362 9.13 -13.19 6.34
CA SER A 362 8.99 -13.02 4.88
C SER A 362 8.65 -11.58 4.49
N GLY A 363 8.96 -11.17 3.26
CA GLY A 363 8.65 -9.83 2.76
C GLY A 363 9.80 -8.84 2.95
N TRP A 364 9.49 -7.54 2.94
CA TRP A 364 10.46 -6.52 3.29
C TRP A 364 10.61 -6.44 4.81
N THR A 365 11.85 -6.52 5.27
CA THR A 365 12.28 -6.18 6.62
C THR A 365 13.55 -5.33 6.50
N PRO A 366 13.93 -4.52 7.50
CA PRO A 366 15.21 -3.82 7.48
C PRO A 366 16.39 -4.77 7.23
N GLN A 367 16.29 -6.02 7.72
CA GLN A 367 17.28 -7.05 7.48
C GLN A 367 17.31 -7.51 6.01
N ALA A 368 16.15 -7.79 5.41
CA ALA A 368 16.05 -8.20 4.01
C ALA A 368 16.48 -7.11 3.03
N GLU A 369 16.33 -5.83 3.42
CA GLU A 369 16.87 -4.70 2.68
C GLU A 369 18.40 -4.62 2.79
N ARG A 370 18.94 -4.77 4.01
CA ARG A 370 20.39 -4.78 4.25
C ARG A 370 21.10 -5.89 3.49
N ASP A 371 20.53 -7.10 3.45
CA ASP A 371 21.15 -8.25 2.79
C ASP A 371 20.75 -8.43 1.31
N GLN A 372 19.83 -7.59 0.80
CA GLN A 372 19.33 -7.61 -0.58
C GLN A 372 18.71 -8.96 -1.00
N SER A 373 18.37 -9.84 -0.05
CA SER A 373 17.89 -11.21 -0.32
C SER A 373 16.59 -11.23 -1.13
N LEU A 374 15.67 -10.30 -0.86
CA LEU A 374 14.43 -10.14 -1.61
C LEU A 374 14.70 -9.79 -3.09
N ASN A 375 15.57 -8.80 -3.32
CA ASN A 375 15.90 -8.33 -4.67
C ASN A 375 16.62 -9.41 -5.49
N GLN A 376 17.55 -10.14 -4.88
CA GLN A 376 18.24 -11.27 -5.52
C GLN A 376 17.27 -12.38 -5.92
N ARG A 377 16.30 -12.72 -5.06
CA ARG A 377 15.26 -13.72 -5.35
C ARG A 377 14.39 -13.30 -6.53
N LEU A 378 13.91 -12.06 -6.55
CA LEU A 378 13.06 -11.54 -7.62
C LEU A 378 13.81 -11.49 -8.96
N ALA A 379 15.07 -11.07 -8.96
CA ALA A 379 15.93 -11.06 -10.14
C ALA A 379 16.13 -12.47 -10.72
N LYS A 380 16.39 -13.47 -9.86
CA LYS A 380 16.52 -14.88 -10.27
C LYS A 380 15.24 -15.42 -10.91
N LEU A 381 14.08 -15.00 -10.41
CA LEU A 381 12.76 -15.39 -10.92
C LEU A 381 12.29 -14.52 -12.10
N GLN A 382 13.07 -13.51 -12.49
CA GLN A 382 12.74 -12.52 -13.52
C GLN A 382 11.39 -11.83 -13.28
N ILE A 383 11.00 -11.67 -12.01
CA ILE A 383 9.79 -10.96 -11.62
C ILE A 383 10.13 -9.46 -11.58
N PRO A 384 9.46 -8.62 -12.38
CA PRO A 384 9.67 -7.18 -12.33
C PRO A 384 9.16 -6.60 -11.01
N GLN A 385 9.74 -5.48 -10.61
CA GLN A 385 9.27 -4.61 -9.52
C GLN A 385 9.59 -3.16 -9.89
N LEU A 386 8.96 -2.20 -9.20
CA LEU A 386 9.36 -0.81 -9.32
C LEU A 386 10.65 -0.57 -8.54
N SER A 387 11.60 0.15 -9.14
CA SER A 387 12.67 0.81 -8.38
C SER A 387 12.17 2.14 -7.81
N MET A 388 12.92 2.70 -6.86
CA MET A 388 12.60 4.02 -6.31
C MET A 388 12.62 5.11 -7.39
N GLU A 389 13.55 5.04 -8.34
CA GLU A 389 13.66 5.99 -9.46
C GLU A 389 12.47 5.87 -10.42
N GLN A 390 11.99 4.64 -10.65
CA GLN A 390 10.80 4.40 -11.47
C GLN A 390 9.54 4.91 -10.77
N PHE A 391 9.45 4.71 -9.46
CA PHE A 391 8.38 5.27 -8.64
C PHE A 391 8.39 6.81 -8.70
N ASP A 392 9.54 7.44 -8.44
CA ASP A 392 9.72 8.90 -8.54
C ASP A 392 9.31 9.44 -9.92
N ALA A 393 9.69 8.74 -10.99
CA ALA A 393 9.29 9.09 -12.36
C ALA A 393 7.77 9.15 -12.55
N ILE A 394 7.05 8.17 -12.00
CA ILE A 394 5.59 8.07 -12.09
C ILE A 394 4.94 9.22 -11.32
N VAL A 395 5.45 9.54 -10.13
CA VAL A 395 4.94 10.66 -9.32
C VAL A 395 5.19 12.00 -9.99
N ARG A 396 6.38 12.21 -10.56
CA ARG A 396 6.71 13.43 -11.32
C ARG A 396 5.80 13.64 -12.53
N LEU A 397 5.38 12.56 -13.19
CA LEU A 397 4.41 12.67 -14.28
C LEU A 397 3.05 13.21 -13.80
N MET A 398 2.56 12.72 -12.66
CA MET A 398 1.32 13.24 -12.05
C MET A 398 1.48 14.68 -11.57
N GLU A 399 2.64 15.01 -10.97
CA GLU A 399 2.98 16.37 -10.56
C GLU A 399 2.95 17.35 -11.73
N GLN A 400 3.72 17.07 -12.79
CA GLN A 400 3.83 17.95 -13.95
C GLN A 400 2.51 18.14 -14.69
N THR A 401 1.63 17.15 -14.64
CA THR A 401 0.32 17.21 -15.30
C THR A 401 -0.78 17.76 -14.39
N GLY A 402 -0.54 17.81 -13.07
CA GLY A 402 -1.55 18.12 -12.06
C GLY A 402 -2.75 17.14 -12.11
N LYS A 403 -2.53 15.90 -12.56
CA LYS A 403 -3.60 14.93 -12.81
C LYS A 403 -3.22 13.53 -12.35
N PRO A 404 -4.20 12.71 -11.93
CA PRO A 404 -3.93 11.34 -11.52
C PRO A 404 -3.71 10.45 -12.74
N LEU A 405 -2.84 9.45 -12.61
CA LEU A 405 -2.69 8.38 -13.59
C LEU A 405 -3.66 7.24 -13.26
N ILE A 406 -4.90 7.32 -13.77
CA ILE A 406 -5.88 6.24 -13.60
C ILE A 406 -5.48 5.05 -14.47
N ILE A 407 -4.83 4.05 -13.85
CA ILE A 407 -4.20 2.93 -14.55
C ILE A 407 -5.21 1.91 -15.07
N ASN A 408 -6.15 1.52 -14.22
CA ASN A 408 -7.01 0.40 -14.52
C ASN A 408 -8.18 0.82 -15.42
N ASN A 409 -8.67 -0.11 -16.25
CA ASN A 409 -9.87 0.10 -17.05
C ASN A 409 -11.14 -0.10 -16.21
N GLN A 410 -12.32 -0.09 -16.83
CA GLN A 410 -13.59 -0.28 -16.11
C GLN A 410 -13.78 -1.68 -15.52
N ASP A 411 -13.03 -2.67 -16.01
CA ASP A 411 -13.11 -4.09 -15.64
C ASP A 411 -12.18 -4.47 -14.47
N TRP A 412 -11.52 -3.49 -13.86
CA TRP A 412 -10.61 -3.66 -12.72
C TRP A 412 -11.24 -4.46 -11.57
N GLY A 413 -10.42 -5.13 -10.76
CA GLY A 413 -10.86 -5.96 -9.64
C GLY A 413 -11.62 -7.21 -10.10
N MET A 414 -11.27 -7.75 -11.28
CA MET A 414 -11.95 -8.89 -11.90
C MET A 414 -13.47 -8.67 -11.99
N ALA A 415 -13.90 -7.51 -12.48
CA ALA A 415 -15.30 -7.08 -12.46
C ALA A 415 -16.26 -8.03 -13.18
N LYS A 416 -15.76 -8.73 -14.20
CA LYS A 416 -16.53 -9.62 -15.08
C LYS A 416 -16.63 -11.04 -14.54
N GLU A 417 -15.84 -11.38 -13.53
CA GLU A 417 -15.74 -12.73 -13.00
C GLU A 417 -16.78 -12.95 -11.89
N ASN A 418 -17.49 -14.08 -11.98
CA ASN A 418 -18.36 -14.57 -10.92
C ASN A 418 -17.53 -15.46 -9.99
N LEU A 419 -17.13 -14.93 -8.85
CA LEU A 419 -16.22 -15.59 -7.92
C LEU A 419 -16.99 -16.31 -6.81
N PRO A 420 -16.57 -17.52 -6.39
CA PRO A 420 -17.16 -18.19 -5.24
C PRO A 420 -17.04 -17.33 -3.98
N GLU A 421 -18.11 -17.30 -3.19
CA GLU A 421 -18.17 -16.51 -1.97
C GLU A 421 -18.83 -17.31 -0.83
N GLN A 422 -18.27 -17.18 0.37
CA GLN A 422 -18.85 -17.68 1.62
C GLN A 422 -19.03 -16.52 2.60
N SER A 423 -20.07 -16.57 3.42
CA SER A 423 -20.38 -15.52 4.39
C SER A 423 -20.62 -16.11 5.78
N PHE A 424 -20.08 -15.47 6.80
CA PHE A 424 -20.23 -15.79 8.22
C PHE A 424 -20.78 -14.55 8.92
N SER A 425 -21.93 -14.69 9.55
CA SER A 425 -22.60 -13.60 10.25
C SER A 425 -23.42 -14.18 11.40
N MET A 426 -23.87 -13.29 12.29
CA MET A 426 -24.84 -13.68 13.31
C MET A 426 -26.07 -14.33 12.67
N PRO A 427 -26.52 -15.51 13.16
CA PRO A 427 -27.78 -16.09 12.72
C PRO A 427 -28.88 -15.05 12.89
N SER A 428 -29.60 -14.75 11.82
CA SER A 428 -30.78 -13.89 11.92
C SER A 428 -31.75 -14.56 12.90
N LEU A 429 -32.13 -13.84 13.97
CA LEU A 429 -33.23 -14.26 14.83
C LEU A 429 -34.47 -14.33 13.95
N VAL A 430 -34.86 -15.54 13.56
CA VAL A 430 -36.13 -15.81 12.91
C VAL A 430 -37.21 -15.55 13.96
N ASN A 431 -37.84 -14.37 13.90
CA ASN A 431 -39.07 -14.07 14.64
C ASN A 431 -40.29 -14.47 13.81
#